data_AF-A0A2I0PKT2-F1
#
_entry.id   AF-A0A2I0PKT2-F1
#
_cell.length_a   1.000
_cell.length_b   1.000
_cell.length_c   1.000
_cell.angle_alpha   90.00
_cell.angle_beta   90.00
_cell.angle_gamma   90.00
#
_symmetry.space_group_name_H-M   'P 1'
#
loop_
_entity.id
_entity.type
_entity.pdbx_description
1 polymer ?
#
loop_
_entity_poly.entity_id
_entity_poly.type
_entity_poly.pdbx_seq_one_letter_code
_entity_poly.pdbx_strand_id
1 'polypeptide(L)'
;MIISYKEYQDMSVRIMQFQMERGRKPKYVTLNGSKIGQRQYEDMMRRVDLFIKSKGRNPKSVRLDEYIEIVKPSLGRKKSASWIKLEEALDKKFNDAKDLYKAIADQGEYKYYYNDKFDNKMALTRLRKGLGINCTDYAQLIRPVLEDMGYDVRYAHGRVKCGDKQWYGHVWLQIKGRDYGNWVNYDVVAVTHHGIKRPIGSLVCVNGVKDVEYNPKWLI
;
A
#
# COMPACT_ATOMS: atom_id res chain seq x y z
N MET A 1 -2.93 -12.99 -20.88
CA MET A 1 -4.19 -13.33 -21.57
C MET A 1 -5.29 -12.42 -21.04
N ILE A 2 -6.25 -11.98 -21.87
CA ILE A 2 -7.43 -11.24 -21.39
C ILE A 2 -8.65 -12.11 -21.65
N ILE A 3 -9.50 -12.26 -20.64
CA ILE A 3 -10.74 -13.03 -20.72
C ILE A 3 -11.93 -12.09 -20.47
N SER A 4 -13.08 -12.39 -21.05
CA SER A 4 -14.33 -11.70 -20.76
C SER A 4 -14.80 -11.98 -19.33
N TYR A 5 -15.66 -11.11 -18.80
CA TYR A 5 -16.28 -11.36 -17.49
C TYR A 5 -17.13 -12.64 -17.48
N LYS A 6 -17.75 -12.99 -18.62
CA LYS A 6 -18.54 -14.23 -18.76
C LYS A 6 -17.66 -15.48 -18.63
N GLU A 7 -16.49 -15.48 -19.26
CA GLU A 7 -15.50 -16.57 -19.12
C GLU A 7 -14.96 -16.67 -17.69
N TYR A 8 -14.73 -15.52 -17.04
CA TYR A 8 -14.38 -15.49 -15.61
C TYR A 8 -15.49 -16.09 -14.74
N GLN A 9 -16.76 -15.73 -14.98
CA GLN A 9 -17.90 -16.24 -14.22
C GLN A 9 -18.02 -17.75 -14.36
N ASP A 10 -18.01 -18.26 -15.60
CA ASP A 10 -18.03 -19.70 -15.88
C ASP A 10 -16.92 -20.44 -15.12
N MET A 11 -15.69 -19.93 -15.23
CA MET A 11 -14.54 -20.51 -14.55
C MET A 11 -14.71 -20.49 -13.02
N SER A 12 -15.21 -19.38 -12.46
CA SER A 12 -15.41 -19.23 -11.01
C SER A 12 -16.46 -20.20 -10.47
N VAL A 13 -17.54 -20.44 -11.22
CA VAL A 13 -18.59 -21.41 -10.86
C VAL A 13 -18.02 -22.83 -10.84
N ARG A 14 -17.24 -23.20 -11.87
CA ARG A 14 -16.58 -24.52 -11.93
C ARG A 14 -15.62 -24.75 -10.75
N ILE A 15 -14.88 -23.70 -10.33
CA ILE A 15 -14.00 -23.77 -9.16
C ILE A 15 -14.80 -24.00 -7.88
N MET A 16 -15.91 -23.26 -7.70
CA MET A 16 -16.78 -23.41 -6.52
C MET A 16 -17.41 -24.80 -6.45
N GLN A 17 -17.94 -25.31 -7.57
CA GLN A 17 -18.50 -26.66 -7.65
C GLN A 17 -17.47 -27.73 -7.31
N PHE A 18 -16.27 -27.65 -7.89
CA PHE A 18 -15.19 -28.58 -7.57
C PHE A 18 -14.83 -28.53 -6.08
N GLN A 19 -14.78 -27.33 -5.49
CA GLN A 19 -14.49 -27.17 -4.07
C GLN A 19 -15.57 -27.80 -3.17
N MET A 20 -16.84 -27.66 -3.54
CA MET A 20 -17.96 -28.29 -2.82
C MET A 20 -17.88 -29.82 -2.89
N GLU A 21 -17.58 -30.37 -4.07
CA GLU A 21 -17.53 -31.83 -4.29
C GLU A 21 -16.30 -32.50 -3.67
N ARG A 22 -15.13 -31.83 -3.72
CA ARG A 22 -13.84 -32.44 -3.37
C ARG A 22 -13.26 -31.96 -2.05
N GLY A 23 -13.91 -31.01 -1.38
CA GLY A 23 -13.42 -30.38 -0.15
C GLY A 23 -12.11 -29.59 -0.32
N ARG A 24 -11.65 -29.38 -1.55
CA ARG A 24 -10.41 -28.67 -1.89
C ARG A 24 -10.55 -27.97 -3.24
N LYS A 25 -9.76 -26.92 -3.46
CA LYS A 25 -9.75 -26.23 -4.75
C LYS A 25 -8.99 -27.01 -5.85
N PRO A 26 -9.28 -26.77 -7.15
CA PRO A 26 -8.53 -27.36 -8.25
C PRO A 26 -7.06 -26.88 -8.27
N LYS A 27 -6.09 -27.75 -8.60
CA LYS A 27 -4.69 -27.32 -8.78
C LYS A 27 -4.52 -26.41 -10.00
N TYR A 28 -5.39 -26.57 -11.00
CA TYR A 28 -5.50 -25.73 -12.18
C TYR A 28 -6.92 -25.84 -12.76
N VAL A 29 -7.26 -24.90 -13.63
CA VAL A 29 -8.45 -24.94 -14.48
C VAL A 29 -8.04 -24.74 -15.93
N THR A 30 -8.81 -25.29 -16.85
CA THR A 30 -8.59 -25.07 -18.30
C THR A 30 -9.57 -24.01 -18.79
N LEU A 31 -9.05 -23.01 -19.50
CA LEU A 31 -9.81 -21.95 -20.15
C LEU A 31 -9.16 -21.65 -21.50
N ASN A 32 -9.94 -21.70 -22.58
CA ASN A 32 -9.46 -21.47 -23.95
C ASN A 32 -8.18 -22.27 -24.29
N GLY A 33 -8.19 -23.56 -23.95
CA GLY A 33 -7.05 -24.47 -24.17
C GLY A 33 -5.84 -24.25 -23.24
N SER A 34 -5.84 -23.20 -22.41
CA SER A 34 -4.74 -22.86 -21.52
C SER A 34 -4.99 -23.36 -20.10
N LYS A 35 -3.97 -23.92 -19.46
CA LYS A 35 -4.00 -24.27 -18.03
C LYS A 35 -3.71 -23.04 -17.18
N ILE A 36 -4.63 -22.69 -16.31
CA ILE A 36 -4.52 -21.62 -15.33
C ILE A 36 -4.33 -22.27 -13.97
N GLY A 37 -3.15 -22.09 -13.36
CA GLY A 37 -2.82 -22.67 -12.06
C GLY A 37 -3.64 -22.06 -10.91
N GLN A 38 -3.66 -22.75 -9.78
CA GLN A 38 -4.40 -22.35 -8.58
C GLN A 38 -4.15 -20.91 -8.16
N ARG A 39 -2.88 -20.53 -8.06
CA ARG A 39 -2.49 -19.19 -7.63
C ARG A 39 -2.95 -18.10 -8.61
N GLN A 40 -2.95 -18.40 -9.91
CA GLN A 40 -3.39 -17.47 -10.96
C GLN A 40 -4.89 -17.19 -10.87
N TYR A 41 -5.72 -18.23 -10.76
CA TYR A 41 -7.17 -17.99 -10.66
C TYR A 41 -7.56 -17.36 -9.32
N GLU A 42 -6.84 -17.66 -8.23
CA GLU A 42 -7.11 -17.04 -6.91
C GLU A 42 -6.80 -15.54 -6.91
N ASP A 43 -5.67 -15.10 -7.47
CA ASP A 43 -5.39 -13.68 -7.65
C ASP A 43 -6.46 -13.02 -8.53
N MET A 44 -6.84 -13.69 -9.62
CA MET A 44 -7.87 -13.19 -10.52
C MET A 44 -9.20 -12.96 -9.80
N MET A 45 -9.68 -13.94 -9.02
CA MET A 45 -10.90 -13.80 -8.22
C MET A 45 -10.81 -12.65 -7.22
N ARG A 46 -9.67 -12.51 -6.53
CA ARG A 46 -9.42 -11.41 -5.59
C ARG A 46 -9.48 -10.05 -6.27
N ARG A 47 -8.85 -9.87 -7.44
CA ARG A 47 -8.88 -8.60 -8.17
C ARG A 47 -10.28 -8.24 -8.66
N VAL A 48 -11.07 -9.23 -9.08
CA VAL A 48 -12.47 -9.00 -9.46
C VAL A 48 -13.31 -8.58 -8.25
N ASP A 49 -13.14 -9.22 -7.10
CA ASP A 49 -13.83 -8.83 -5.86
C ASP A 49 -13.51 -7.39 -5.45
N LEU A 50 -12.23 -7.02 -5.45
CA LEU A 50 -11.78 -5.64 -5.17
C LEU A 50 -12.34 -4.64 -6.19
N PHE A 51 -12.44 -5.02 -7.47
CA PHE A 51 -13.03 -4.17 -8.50
C PHE A 51 -14.52 -3.94 -8.23
N ILE A 52 -15.29 -5.00 -7.96
CA ILE A 52 -16.72 -4.91 -7.67
C ILE A 52 -16.94 -4.04 -6.42
N LYS A 53 -16.16 -4.28 -5.36
CA LYS A 53 -16.24 -3.49 -4.11
C LYS A 53 -15.92 -2.01 -4.32
N SER A 54 -14.97 -1.68 -5.19
CA SER A 54 -14.54 -0.29 -5.41
C SER A 54 -15.35 0.46 -6.48
N LYS A 55 -15.94 -0.25 -7.45
CA LYS A 55 -16.65 0.36 -8.59
C LYS A 55 -18.16 0.11 -8.58
N GLY A 56 -18.67 -0.76 -7.70
CA GLY A 56 -20.09 -1.10 -7.62
C GLY A 56 -20.64 -1.80 -8.86
N ARG A 57 -19.77 -2.33 -9.72
CA ARG A 57 -20.14 -2.96 -10.99
C ARG A 57 -19.14 -4.05 -11.39
N ASN A 58 -19.58 -4.94 -12.26
CA ASN A 58 -18.71 -5.97 -12.84
C ASN A 58 -17.66 -5.36 -13.79
N PRO A 59 -16.44 -5.95 -13.86
CA PRO A 59 -15.47 -5.58 -14.88
C PRO A 59 -15.96 -6.04 -16.26
N LYS A 60 -15.53 -5.37 -17.33
CA LYS A 60 -15.85 -5.80 -18.70
C LYS A 60 -14.98 -6.98 -19.15
N SER A 61 -13.74 -7.01 -18.68
CA SER A 61 -12.74 -8.04 -18.96
C SER A 61 -11.84 -8.21 -17.75
N VAL A 62 -11.22 -9.38 -17.65
CA VAL A 62 -10.30 -9.76 -16.59
C VAL A 62 -8.97 -10.15 -17.22
N ARG A 63 -7.88 -9.55 -16.75
CA ARG A 63 -6.55 -9.81 -17.30
C ARG A 63 -5.88 -10.93 -16.52
N LEU A 64 -5.57 -12.03 -17.19
CA LEU A 64 -4.63 -13.04 -16.72
C LEU A 64 -3.22 -12.49 -16.96
N ASP A 65 -2.71 -11.82 -15.94
CA ASP A 65 -1.31 -11.42 -15.88
C ASP A 65 -0.46 -12.66 -15.61
N GLU A 66 0.79 -12.63 -16.04
CA GLU A 66 1.79 -13.56 -15.52
C GLU A 66 1.71 -13.49 -14.00
N TYR A 67 1.65 -14.66 -13.36
CA TYR A 67 1.70 -14.70 -11.91
C TYR A 67 3.10 -14.25 -11.50
N ILE A 68 3.28 -12.95 -11.32
CA ILE A 68 4.27 -12.44 -10.40
C ILE A 68 3.84 -13.05 -9.07
N GLU A 69 4.73 -13.77 -8.39
CA GLU A 69 4.53 -14.05 -6.98
C GLU A 69 4.29 -12.73 -6.28
N ILE A 70 3.02 -12.37 -6.11
CA ILE A 70 2.61 -11.54 -4.99
C ILE A 70 3.00 -12.42 -3.83
N VAL A 71 4.20 -12.19 -3.30
CA VAL A 71 4.63 -12.72 -2.03
C VAL A 71 3.56 -12.23 -1.06
N LYS A 72 2.49 -13.01 -0.86
CA LYS A 72 1.74 -12.99 0.41
C LYS A 72 2.85 -12.99 1.46
N PRO A 73 2.86 -12.04 2.42
CA PRO A 73 3.93 -11.99 3.39
C PRO A 73 4.10 -13.41 3.88
N SER A 74 5.27 -14.00 3.61
CA SER A 74 5.57 -15.28 4.22
C SER A 74 5.33 -15.01 5.70
N LEU A 75 4.50 -15.83 6.32
CA LEU A 75 4.24 -15.86 7.76
C LEU A 75 5.51 -16.19 8.57
N GLY A 76 6.70 -15.88 8.02
CA GLY A 76 8.03 -16.09 8.56
C GLY A 76 9.09 -15.12 8.00
N ARG A 77 8.73 -13.99 7.37
CA ARG A 77 9.75 -12.96 7.08
C ARG A 77 10.16 -12.32 8.40
N LYS A 78 11.44 -12.46 8.77
CA LYS A 78 11.98 -11.85 9.99
C LYS A 78 11.84 -10.33 9.88
N LYS A 79 11.08 -9.73 10.80
CA LYS A 79 10.94 -8.28 10.92
C LYS A 79 12.32 -7.67 11.17
N SER A 80 12.66 -6.59 10.47
CA SER A 80 13.88 -5.84 10.78
C SER A 80 13.77 -5.14 12.12
N ALA A 81 14.90 -4.63 12.62
CA ALA A 81 14.93 -3.79 13.80
C ALA A 81 14.08 -2.51 13.62
N SER A 82 14.04 -1.93 12.42
CA SER A 82 13.23 -0.73 12.12
C SER A 82 11.74 -1.03 12.22
N TRP A 83 11.31 -2.18 11.69
CA TRP A 83 9.93 -2.64 11.81
C TRP A 83 9.56 -2.83 13.28
N ILE A 84 10.36 -3.59 14.04
CA ILE A 84 10.08 -3.89 15.45
C ILE A 84 9.96 -2.59 16.26
N LYS A 85 10.90 -1.66 16.09
CA LYS A 85 10.88 -0.37 16.78
C LYS A 85 9.67 0.48 16.42
N LEU A 86 9.21 0.44 15.18
CA LEU A 86 8.01 1.16 14.76
C LEU A 86 6.75 0.56 15.37
N GLU A 87 6.65 -0.77 15.45
CA GLU A 87 5.55 -1.44 16.16
C GLU A 87 5.53 -1.12 17.65
N GLU A 88 6.70 -1.04 18.29
CA GLU A 88 6.84 -0.63 19.70
C GLU A 88 6.46 0.84 19.90
N ALA A 89 6.82 1.72 18.97
CA ALA A 89 6.47 3.14 19.05
C ALA A 89 4.99 3.40 18.84
N LEU A 90 4.33 2.59 17.99
CA LEU A 90 2.89 2.65 17.71
C LEU A 90 2.05 1.72 18.60
N ASP A 91 2.66 1.02 19.55
CA ASP A 91 2.01 -0.02 20.37
C ASP A 91 1.04 -0.91 19.57
N LYS A 92 1.44 -1.30 18.35
CA LYS A 92 0.55 -1.94 17.37
C LYS A 92 1.33 -2.78 16.38
N LYS A 93 0.86 -4.02 16.20
CA LYS A 93 1.37 -4.92 15.17
C LYS A 93 0.69 -4.63 13.84
N PHE A 94 1.45 -4.75 12.76
CA PHE A 94 0.96 -4.60 11.39
C PHE A 94 1.67 -5.62 10.49
N ASN A 95 0.98 -6.12 9.46
CA ASN A 95 1.51 -7.16 8.59
C ASN A 95 1.64 -6.73 7.12
N ASP A 96 0.99 -5.63 6.75
CA ASP A 96 1.04 -5.05 5.42
C ASP A 96 0.98 -3.51 5.44
N ALA A 97 1.08 -2.91 4.26
CA ALA A 97 1.09 -1.46 4.10
C ALA A 97 -0.22 -0.80 4.56
N LYS A 98 -1.37 -1.48 4.46
CA LYS A 98 -2.68 -0.94 4.89
C LYS A 98 -2.78 -0.96 6.41
N ASP A 99 -2.34 -2.04 7.05
CA ASP A 99 -2.28 -2.15 8.50
C ASP A 99 -1.37 -1.07 9.10
N LEU A 100 -0.18 -0.87 8.50
CA LEU A 100 0.74 0.18 8.92
C LEU A 100 0.11 1.57 8.75
N TYR A 101 -0.52 1.83 7.60
CA TYR A 101 -1.19 3.11 7.34
C TYR A 101 -2.29 3.38 8.37
N LYS A 102 -3.06 2.36 8.72
CA LYS A 102 -4.09 2.42 9.77
C LYS A 102 -3.50 2.63 11.15
N ALA A 103 -2.43 1.92 11.52
CA ALA A 103 -1.76 2.10 12.80
C ALA A 103 -1.27 3.53 12.99
N ILE A 104 -0.71 4.14 11.92
CA ILE A 104 -0.31 5.55 11.91
C ILE A 104 -1.51 6.49 11.92
N ALA A 105 -2.61 6.15 11.24
CA ALA A 105 -3.83 6.96 11.28
C ALA A 105 -4.46 7.02 12.69
N ASP A 106 -4.28 5.97 13.49
CA ASP A 106 -4.83 5.82 14.84
C ASP A 106 -3.99 6.55 15.90
N GLN A 107 -2.65 6.56 15.76
CA GLN A 107 -1.74 7.07 16.81
C GLN A 107 -0.76 8.16 16.36
N GLY A 108 -0.60 8.37 15.06
CA GLY A 108 0.32 9.36 14.52
C GLY A 108 -0.24 10.77 14.62
N GLU A 109 0.65 11.72 14.89
CA GLU A 109 0.34 13.15 14.90
C GLU A 109 1.31 13.89 14.00
N TYR A 110 0.80 14.76 13.13
CA TYR A 110 1.64 15.61 12.32
C TYR A 110 2.07 16.85 13.10
N LYS A 111 3.37 17.17 13.06
CA LYS A 111 3.87 18.47 13.53
C LYS A 111 4.76 19.11 12.48
N TYR A 112 4.44 20.35 12.13
CA TYR A 112 5.22 21.11 11.16
C TYR A 112 6.55 21.60 11.77
N TYR A 113 7.65 21.29 11.09
CA TYR A 113 8.96 21.92 11.24
C TYR A 113 9.77 21.70 9.97
N TYR A 114 10.65 22.66 9.68
CA TYR A 114 11.59 22.57 8.57
C TYR A 114 12.69 21.55 8.85
N ASN A 115 13.14 20.89 7.78
CA ASN A 115 14.26 19.96 7.73
C ASN A 115 14.07 18.67 8.57
N ASP A 116 15.00 17.73 8.36
CA ASP A 116 15.35 16.72 9.36
C ASP A 116 15.86 17.48 10.59
N LYS A 117 15.05 17.51 11.65
CA LYS A 117 15.46 18.03 12.96
C LYS A 117 15.77 16.91 13.95
N PHE A 118 15.21 15.74 13.71
CA PHE A 118 15.23 14.62 14.63
C PHE A 118 15.76 13.41 13.92
N ASP A 119 16.81 12.80 14.49
CA ASP A 119 17.21 11.48 14.07
C ASP A 119 16.06 10.45 14.27
N ASN A 120 16.20 9.28 13.66
CA ASN A 120 15.19 8.22 13.74
C ASN A 120 14.84 7.81 15.19
N LYS A 121 15.80 7.87 16.13
CA LYS A 121 15.57 7.49 17.53
C LYS A 121 14.67 8.52 18.21
N MET A 122 14.92 9.80 17.97
CA MET A 122 14.11 10.89 18.49
C MET A 122 12.75 10.94 17.82
N ALA A 123 12.65 10.73 16.51
CA ALA A 123 11.38 10.65 15.79
C ALA A 123 10.48 9.52 16.34
N LEU A 124 11.03 8.32 16.57
CA LEU A 124 10.31 7.21 17.21
C LEU A 124 9.87 7.56 18.65
N THR A 125 10.72 8.23 19.42
CA THR A 125 10.39 8.69 20.78
C THR A 125 9.23 9.69 20.77
N ARG A 126 9.24 10.62 19.81
CA ARG A 126 8.18 11.62 19.63
C ARG A 126 6.87 10.99 19.19
N LEU A 127 6.92 10.04 18.26
CA LEU A 127 5.77 9.26 17.82
C LEU A 127 5.11 8.54 19.00
N ARG A 128 5.91 7.81 19.81
CA ARG A 128 5.43 7.11 21.01
C ARG A 128 4.79 8.03 22.06
N LYS A 129 5.25 9.28 22.15
CA LYS A 129 4.75 10.27 23.12
C LYS A 129 3.62 11.14 22.56
N GLY A 130 3.17 10.92 21.32
CA GLY A 130 2.18 11.79 20.67
C GLY A 130 2.66 13.23 20.54
N LEU A 131 3.97 13.47 20.34
CA LEU A 131 4.52 14.83 20.20
C LEU A 131 4.50 15.34 18.75
N GLY A 132 4.08 14.47 17.84
CA GLY A 132 4.05 14.64 16.40
C GLY A 132 5.40 14.74 15.70
N ILE A 133 5.43 14.34 14.43
CA ILE A 133 6.61 14.43 13.56
C ILE A 133 6.23 14.96 12.16
N ASN A 134 7.21 15.43 11.39
CA ASN A 134 6.98 16.02 10.08
C ASN A 134 6.97 14.97 8.95
N CYS A 135 6.78 15.46 7.72
CA CYS A 135 6.65 14.63 6.53
C CYS A 135 7.93 13.83 6.20
N THR A 136 9.10 14.43 6.44
CA THR A 136 10.41 13.81 6.23
C THR A 136 10.64 12.66 7.21
N ASP A 137 10.44 12.89 8.50
CA ASP A 137 10.64 11.89 9.56
C ASP A 137 9.71 10.69 9.35
N TYR A 138 8.44 10.94 9.00
CA TYR A 138 7.52 9.87 8.62
C TYR A 138 8.06 9.05 7.46
N ALA A 139 8.47 9.70 6.37
CA ALA A 139 8.98 9.00 5.19
C ALA A 139 10.22 8.15 5.51
N GLN A 140 11.17 8.69 6.29
CA GLN A 140 12.40 8.01 6.67
C GLN A 140 12.17 6.80 7.60
N LEU A 141 11.26 6.92 8.57
CA LEU A 141 10.92 5.81 9.47
C LEU A 141 10.18 4.67 8.75
N ILE A 142 9.30 5.02 7.80
CA ILE A 142 8.36 4.08 7.19
C ILE A 142 8.98 3.35 5.99
N ARG A 143 9.82 4.03 5.20
CA ARG A 143 10.43 3.46 4.00
C ARG A 143 11.04 2.07 4.23
N PRO A 144 11.97 1.86 5.18
CA PRO A 144 12.60 0.54 5.37
C PRO A 144 11.58 -0.53 5.79
N VAL A 145 10.53 -0.15 6.52
CA VAL A 145 9.47 -1.07 6.93
C VAL A 145 8.65 -1.53 5.73
N LEU A 146 8.31 -0.63 4.81
CA LEU A 146 7.62 -0.97 3.58
C LEU A 146 8.51 -1.81 2.63
N GLU A 147 9.81 -1.52 2.57
CA GLU A 147 10.79 -2.33 1.82
C GLU A 147 10.92 -3.75 2.41
N ASP A 148 10.95 -3.89 3.74
CA ASP A 148 10.92 -5.18 4.43
C ASP A 148 9.62 -5.94 4.18
N MET A 149 8.51 -5.20 4.11
CA MET A 149 7.23 -5.72 3.64
C MET A 149 7.24 -6.03 2.15
N GLY A 150 8.37 -5.92 1.42
CA GLY A 150 8.52 -6.30 0.02
C GLY A 150 7.75 -5.42 -0.96
N TYR A 151 7.56 -4.15 -0.65
CA TYR A 151 7.18 -3.13 -1.62
C TYR A 151 8.44 -2.50 -2.21
N ASP A 152 8.38 -2.12 -3.48
CA ASP A 152 9.33 -1.15 -4.00
C ASP A 152 8.90 0.23 -3.50
N VAL A 153 9.82 0.95 -2.88
CA VAL A 153 9.55 2.24 -2.25
C VAL A 153 10.47 3.30 -2.83
N ARG A 154 9.93 4.49 -3.09
CA ARG A 154 10.72 5.68 -3.43
C ARG A 154 10.26 6.88 -2.65
N TYR A 155 11.20 7.76 -2.32
CA TYR A 155 10.86 9.09 -1.85
C TYR A 155 10.31 9.91 -3.02
N ALA A 156 9.33 10.73 -2.72
CA ALA A 156 8.88 11.81 -3.57
C ALA A 156 8.96 13.10 -2.77
N HIS A 157 9.57 14.12 -3.37
CA HIS A 157 9.64 15.46 -2.82
C HIS A 157 9.09 16.42 -3.87
N GLY A 158 8.25 17.37 -3.46
CA GLY A 158 7.70 18.35 -4.37
C GLY A 158 6.88 19.39 -3.63
N ARG A 159 6.16 20.22 -4.40
CA ARG A 159 5.28 21.23 -3.84
C ARG A 159 3.83 20.79 -3.96
N VAL A 160 3.08 20.88 -2.86
CA VAL A 160 1.65 20.58 -2.81
C VAL A 160 0.85 21.84 -2.51
N LYS A 161 -0.32 22.00 -3.14
CA LYS A 161 -1.21 23.14 -2.94
C LYS A 161 -2.32 22.78 -1.95
N CYS A 162 -2.37 23.48 -0.83
CA CYS A 162 -3.32 23.20 0.26
C CYS A 162 -4.61 24.05 0.14
N GLY A 163 -5.53 23.87 1.10
CA GLY A 163 -6.85 24.51 1.09
C GLY A 163 -6.80 26.04 1.16
N ASP A 164 -5.77 26.57 1.81
CA ASP A 164 -5.41 27.99 1.88
C ASP A 164 -4.85 28.57 0.58
N LYS A 165 -4.79 27.76 -0.49
CA LYS A 165 -4.25 28.11 -1.82
C LYS A 165 -2.73 28.36 -1.84
N GLN A 166 -2.03 28.12 -0.72
CA GLN A 166 -0.58 28.24 -0.64
C GLN A 166 0.14 26.95 -1.05
N TRP A 167 1.40 27.09 -1.45
CA TRP A 167 2.26 25.98 -1.88
C TRP A 167 3.29 25.64 -0.79
N TYR A 168 3.23 24.39 -0.33
CA TYR A 168 4.14 23.87 0.70
C TYR A 168 5.07 22.83 0.11
N GLY A 169 6.33 22.82 0.56
CA GLY A 169 7.22 21.69 0.33
C GLY A 169 6.71 20.48 1.11
N HIS A 170 6.74 19.30 0.48
CA HIS A 170 6.24 18.08 1.06
C HIS A 170 7.08 16.88 0.63
N VAL A 171 7.34 15.99 1.58
CA VAL A 171 7.98 14.70 1.35
C VAL A 171 6.95 13.61 1.61
N TRP A 172 6.83 12.66 0.69
CA TRP A 172 6.01 11.47 0.87
C TRP A 172 6.68 10.26 0.25
N LEU A 173 6.10 9.08 0.48
CA LEU A 173 6.55 7.86 -0.17
C LEU A 173 5.65 7.52 -1.34
N GLN A 174 6.20 6.90 -2.37
CA GLN A 174 5.41 6.11 -3.30
C GLN A 174 5.79 4.65 -3.15
N ILE A 175 4.78 3.79 -3.25
CA ILE A 175 4.96 2.34 -3.24
C ILE A 175 4.43 1.72 -4.52
N LYS A 176 5.07 0.65 -4.97
CA LYS A 176 4.57 -0.28 -5.98
C LYS A 176 4.89 -1.72 -5.57
N GLY A 177 4.31 -2.67 -6.28
CA GLY A 177 4.42 -4.09 -5.96
C GLY A 177 3.35 -4.55 -4.97
N ARG A 178 3.28 -5.88 -4.82
CA ARG A 178 2.27 -6.59 -4.04
C ARG A 178 0.83 -6.21 -4.41
N ASP A 179 0.16 -5.46 -3.52
CA ASP A 179 -1.23 -5.03 -3.71
C ASP A 179 -1.37 -3.87 -4.71
N TYR A 180 -0.26 -3.27 -5.14
CA TYR A 180 -0.24 -2.11 -6.03
C TYR A 180 0.52 -2.42 -7.32
N GLY A 181 -0.20 -2.50 -8.45
CA GLY A 181 0.41 -2.77 -9.76
C GLY A 181 1.20 -1.59 -10.36
N ASN A 182 0.90 -0.36 -9.93
CA ASN A 182 1.59 0.87 -10.32
C ASN A 182 2.01 1.64 -9.07
N TRP A 183 2.88 2.64 -9.23
CA TRP A 183 3.22 3.58 -8.16
C TRP A 183 1.97 4.27 -7.61
N VAL A 184 1.76 4.17 -6.31
CA VAL A 184 0.71 4.90 -5.58
C VAL A 184 1.33 5.77 -4.50
N ASN A 185 0.73 6.92 -4.23
CA ASN A 185 1.17 7.77 -3.11
C ASN A 185 0.85 7.09 -1.78
N TYR A 186 1.88 6.88 -0.96
CA TYR A 186 1.79 6.46 0.42
C TYR A 186 2.16 7.64 1.31
N ASP A 187 1.20 8.55 1.47
CA ASP A 187 1.35 9.76 2.26
C ASP A 187 0.63 9.60 3.60
N VAL A 188 1.37 9.30 4.65
CA VAL A 188 0.80 9.15 6.00
C VAL A 188 0.46 10.49 6.64
N VAL A 189 1.01 11.60 6.15
CA VAL A 189 0.58 12.94 6.61
C VAL A 189 -0.88 13.19 6.22
N ALA A 190 -1.36 12.52 5.17
CA ALA A 190 -2.77 12.52 4.80
C ALA A 190 -3.71 11.81 5.81
N VAL A 191 -3.17 11.22 6.88
CA VAL A 191 -3.95 10.68 8.02
C VAL A 191 -3.51 11.16 9.40
N THR A 192 -2.35 11.81 9.52
CA THR A 192 -1.84 12.36 10.80
C THR A 192 -2.02 13.87 10.94
N HIS A 193 -2.28 14.58 9.84
CA HIS A 193 -2.65 15.99 9.90
C HIS A 193 -4.06 16.14 10.48
N HIS A 194 -4.22 17.00 11.48
CA HIS A 194 -5.50 17.23 12.14
C HIS A 194 -6.59 17.59 11.13
N GLY A 195 -7.77 16.96 11.27
CA GLY A 195 -8.92 17.16 10.38
C GLY A 195 -8.82 16.51 8.99
N ILE A 196 -7.74 15.77 8.70
CA ILE A 196 -7.53 15.12 7.39
C ILE A 196 -7.45 13.60 7.57
N LYS A 197 -8.30 12.86 6.84
CA LYS A 197 -8.27 11.39 6.77
C LYS A 197 -8.47 10.94 5.33
N ARG A 198 -7.36 10.73 4.61
CA ARG A 198 -7.39 10.30 3.20
C ARG A 198 -6.87 8.87 3.03
N PRO A 199 -7.32 8.14 1.99
CA PRO A 199 -6.82 6.81 1.72
C PRO A 199 -5.44 6.85 1.05
N ILE A 200 -4.72 5.72 1.14
CA ILE A 200 -3.54 5.45 0.29
C ILE A 200 -3.88 5.74 -1.18
N GLY A 201 -2.98 6.43 -1.87
CA GLY A 201 -3.16 6.98 -3.22
C GLY A 201 -3.37 8.50 -3.22
N SER A 202 -3.82 9.07 -2.11
CA SER A 202 -4.01 10.51 -1.95
C SER A 202 -2.82 11.17 -1.24
N LEU A 203 -2.63 12.48 -1.46
CA LEU A 203 -1.71 13.32 -0.69
C LEU A 203 -2.45 14.12 0.40
N VAL A 204 -1.72 14.67 1.37
CA VAL A 204 -2.23 15.60 2.40
C VAL A 204 -2.84 16.88 1.80
N CYS A 205 -2.42 17.27 0.60
CA CYS A 205 -3.00 18.41 -0.10
C CYS A 205 -3.27 18.01 -1.55
N VAL A 206 -4.52 18.22 -2.00
CA VAL A 206 -5.05 17.66 -3.26
C VAL A 206 -5.36 18.72 -4.31
N ASN A 207 -5.16 20.01 -4.01
CA ASN A 207 -5.50 21.11 -4.93
C ASN A 207 -4.44 21.33 -6.02
N GLY A 208 -3.32 20.58 -5.97
CA GLY A 208 -2.26 20.65 -6.97
C GLY A 208 -0.96 20.07 -6.45
N VAL A 209 -0.16 19.54 -7.37
CA VAL A 209 1.18 18.99 -7.12
C VAL A 209 2.09 19.45 -8.26
N LYS A 210 3.30 19.90 -7.95
CA LYS A 210 4.31 20.27 -8.96
C LYS A 210 5.73 20.04 -8.45
N ASP A 211 6.69 20.18 -9.36
CA ASP A 211 8.12 20.14 -9.07
C ASP A 211 8.53 18.84 -8.35
N VAL A 212 7.94 17.72 -8.77
CA VAL A 212 8.14 16.41 -8.12
C VAL A 212 9.47 15.81 -8.56
N GLU A 213 10.36 15.61 -7.60
CA GLU A 213 11.59 14.84 -7.72
C GLU A 213 11.43 13.51 -6.97
N TYR A 214 11.90 12.42 -7.58
CA TYR A 214 11.92 11.12 -6.95
C TYR A 214 13.32 10.79 -6.47
N ASN A 215 13.42 10.28 -5.24
CA ASN A 215 14.70 9.90 -4.63
C ASN A 215 15.72 11.05 -4.65
N PRO A 216 15.39 12.22 -4.09
CA PRO A 216 16.33 13.35 -4.06
C PRO A 216 17.55 12.98 -3.21
N LYS A 217 18.75 13.35 -3.69
CA LYS A 217 20.03 12.94 -3.07
C LYS A 217 20.20 13.38 -1.62
N TRP A 218 19.56 14.49 -1.22
CA TRP A 218 19.67 15.01 0.14
C TRP A 218 18.83 14.21 1.17
N LEU A 219 17.97 13.30 0.71
CA LEU A 219 17.07 12.50 1.54
C LEU A 219 17.47 11.00 1.61
N ILE A 220 18.47 10.59 0.83
CA ILE A 220 18.95 9.20 0.74
C ILE A 220 20.24 9.02 1.54
#